data_AF-A0A2W5VA02-F1
#
_entry.id   AF-A0A2W5VA02-F1
#
_cell.length_a   1.000
_cell.length_b   1.000
_cell.length_c   1.000
_cell.angle_alpha   90.00
_cell.angle_beta   90.00
_cell.angle_gamma   90.00
#
_symmetry.space_group_name_H-M   'P 1'
#
loop_
_entity.id
_entity.type
_entity.pdbx_description
1 polymer ?
#
loop_
_entity_poly.entity_id
_entity_poly.type
_entity_poly.pdbx_seq_one_letter_code
_entity_poly.pdbx_strand_id
1 'polypeptide(L)'
;MQRLLGTLPNVISAVWLVAVDGRWTAIESFGGFDVNWALSVLGKAEHLELVTSTADALHVVVADRRRALLLGRPRDADVSAALAHARGVVRTEVS
;
A
#
# COMPACT_ATOMS: atom_id res chain seq x y z
N MET A 1 -10.85 6.26 -0.81
CA MET A 1 -11.11 4.93 -0.22
C MET A 1 -12.36 4.22 -0.73
N GLN A 2 -13.54 4.86 -0.89
CA GLN A 2 -14.76 4.16 -1.34
C GLN A 2 -14.59 3.40 -2.68
N ARG A 3 -13.78 3.94 -3.60
CA ARG A 3 -13.45 3.28 -4.87
C ARG A 3 -12.57 2.04 -4.70
N LEU A 4 -11.70 2.00 -3.69
CA LEU A 4 -10.83 0.85 -3.38
C LEU A 4 -11.66 -0.36 -2.93
N LEU A 5 -12.59 -0.13 -2.00
CA LEU A 5 -13.49 -1.16 -1.46
C LEU A 5 -14.45 -1.73 -2.53
N GLY A 6 -14.82 -0.92 -3.52
CA GLY A 6 -15.61 -1.38 -4.67
C GLY A 6 -14.81 -2.12 -5.75
N THR A 7 -13.47 -2.00 -5.76
CA THR A 7 -12.61 -2.55 -6.83
C THR A 7 -11.81 -3.77 -6.37
N LEU A 8 -11.45 -3.85 -5.10
CA LEU A 8 -10.65 -4.94 -4.55
C LEU A 8 -11.40 -5.67 -3.43
N PRO A 9 -11.91 -6.89 -3.66
CA PRO A 9 -12.47 -7.69 -2.59
C PRO A 9 -11.37 -8.08 -1.58
N ASN A 10 -11.77 -8.19 -0.31
CA ASN A 10 -10.92 -8.67 0.78
C ASN A 10 -9.71 -7.77 1.07
N VAL A 11 -9.84 -6.45 0.89
CA VAL A 11 -8.95 -5.47 1.52
C VAL A 11 -9.52 -5.11 2.88
N ILE A 12 -8.78 -5.42 3.94
CA ILE A 12 -9.19 -5.15 5.32
C ILE A 12 -8.57 -3.87 5.87
N SER A 13 -7.47 -3.42 5.28
CA SER A 13 -6.81 -2.16 5.63
C SER A 13 -6.00 -1.64 4.45
N ALA A 14 -5.78 -0.33 4.40
CA ALA A 14 -4.95 0.28 3.37
C ALA A 14 -4.33 1.58 3.87
N VAL A 15 -3.18 1.96 3.32
CA VAL A 15 -2.63 3.30 3.48
C VAL A 15 -2.00 3.76 2.17
N TRP A 16 -2.27 5.01 1.81
CA TRP A 16 -1.62 5.72 0.71
C TRP A 16 -0.71 6.80 1.29
N LEU A 17 0.58 6.69 0.95
CA LEU A 17 1.63 7.60 1.35
C LEU A 17 2.16 8.38 0.15
N VAL A 18 2.55 9.62 0.39
CA VAL A 18 3.28 10.46 -0.58
C VAL A 18 4.55 10.99 0.06
N ALA A 19 5.62 11.08 -0.73
CA ALA A 19 6.87 11.70 -0.29
C ALA A 19 6.81 13.21 -0.57
N VAL A 20 6.89 14.02 0.49
CA VAL A 20 6.99 15.48 0.43
C VAL A 20 8.27 15.87 1.15
N ASP A 21 9.17 16.57 0.47
CA ASP A 21 10.48 16.99 1.00
C ASP A 21 11.31 15.82 1.59
N GLY A 22 11.22 14.65 0.96
CA GLY A 22 11.92 13.43 1.39
C GLY A 22 11.30 12.75 2.62
N ARG A 23 10.12 13.18 3.06
CA ARG A 23 9.36 12.55 4.16
C ARG A 23 8.06 11.96 3.65
N TRP A 24 7.79 10.73 4.05
CA TRP A 24 6.55 10.04 3.76
C TRP A 24 5.42 10.56 4.65
N THR A 25 4.31 10.98 4.04
CA THR A 25 3.10 11.44 4.72
C THR A 25 1.91 10.62 4.27
N ALA A 26 1.09 10.14 5.21
CA ALA A 26 -0.15 9.44 4.90
C ALA A 26 -1.21 10.45 4.47
N ILE A 27 -1.72 10.30 3.26
CA ILE A 27 -2.82 11.13 2.73
C ILE A 27 -4.17 10.44 2.86
N GLU A 28 -4.17 9.11 2.92
CA GLU A 28 -5.37 8.32 3.19
C GLU A 28 -5.01 7.04 3.94
N SER A 29 -5.83 6.65 4.91
CA SER A 29 -5.71 5.36 5.60
C SER A 29 -7.09 4.76 5.88
N PHE A 30 -7.14 3.43 5.96
CA PHE A 30 -8.35 2.64 6.15
C PHE A 30 -8.06 1.40 6.99
N GLY A 31 -9.06 0.97 7.76
CA GLY A 31 -9.02 -0.30 8.49
C GLY A 31 -7.99 -0.36 9.62
N GLY A 32 -7.63 0.80 10.20
CA GLY A 32 -6.65 0.86 11.30
C GLY A 32 -5.23 0.48 10.90
N PHE A 33 -4.85 0.70 9.63
CA PHE A 33 -3.52 0.37 9.13
C PHE A 33 -2.41 1.01 9.98
N ASP A 34 -1.41 0.21 10.39
CA ASP A 34 -0.25 0.72 11.13
C ASP A 34 0.69 1.51 10.20
N VAL A 35 0.58 2.83 10.26
CA VAL A 35 1.40 3.76 9.47
C VAL A 35 2.87 3.69 9.89
N ASN A 36 3.19 3.46 11.17
CA ASN A 36 4.59 3.39 11.62
C ASN A 36 5.27 2.16 11.04
N TRP A 37 4.58 1.02 11.03
CA TRP A 37 5.04 -0.17 10.34
C TRP A 37 5.22 0.10 8.83
N ALA A 38 4.25 0.75 8.17
CA ALA A 38 4.36 1.10 6.75
C ALA A 38 5.62 1.92 6.44
N LEU A 39 5.86 2.95 7.25
CA LEU A 39 7.04 3.81 7.13
C LEU A 39 8.34 3.03 7.35
N SER A 40 8.36 2.08 8.28
CA SER A 40 9.52 1.21 8.52
C SER A 40 9.83 0.30 7.33
N VAL A 41 8.80 -0.20 6.63
CA VAL A 41 8.95 -1.06 5.44
C VAL A 41 9.47 -0.27 4.25
N LEU A 42 9.00 0.97 4.06
CA LEU A 42 9.46 1.83 2.97
C LEU A 42 10.92 2.24 3.12
N GLY A 43 11.35 2.55 4.35
CA GLY A 43 12.73 2.94 4.65
C GLY A 43 13.24 4.03 3.70
N LYS A 44 14.33 3.73 2.98
CA LYS A 44 14.94 4.59 1.95
C LYS A 44 14.79 4.04 0.53
N ALA A 45 13.85 3.12 0.29
CA ALA A 45 13.70 2.49 -1.01
C ALA A 45 13.24 3.50 -2.08
N GLU A 46 13.97 3.56 -3.20
CA GLU A 46 13.56 4.38 -4.35
C GLU A 46 12.44 3.73 -5.17
N HIS A 47 12.39 2.40 -5.12
CA HIS A 47 11.33 1.57 -5.66
C HIS A 47 11.21 0.33 -4.79
N LEU A 48 9.98 -0.04 -4.44
CA LEU A 48 9.70 -1.22 -3.63
C LEU A 48 8.47 -1.92 -4.18
N GLU A 49 8.58 -3.23 -4.36
CA GLU A 49 7.44 -4.09 -4.56
C GLU A 49 7.63 -5.31 -3.67
N LEU A 50 6.73 -5.47 -2.70
CA LEU A 50 6.89 -6.45 -1.63
C LEU A 50 5.53 -7.03 -1.25
N VAL A 51 5.50 -8.35 -1.09
CA VAL A 51 4.42 -9.04 -0.39
C VAL A 51 4.99 -9.59 0.90
N THR A 52 4.44 -9.17 2.04
CA THR A 52 4.91 -9.57 3.37
C THR A 52 3.73 -9.86 4.27
N SER A 53 3.95 -10.49 5.43
CA SER A 53 2.88 -10.79 6.37
C SER A 53 3.21 -10.31 7.77
N THR A 54 2.16 -10.01 8.51
CA THR A 54 2.16 -9.81 9.96
C THR A 54 1.46 -10.99 10.62
N ALA A 55 1.36 -11.01 11.95
CA ALA A 55 0.55 -12.01 12.64
C ALA A 55 -0.89 -12.04 12.11
N ASP A 56 -1.43 -10.87 11.77
CA ASP A 56 -2.86 -10.66 11.52
C ASP A 56 -3.24 -10.63 10.04
N ALA A 57 -2.32 -10.27 9.15
CA ALA A 57 -2.64 -9.98 7.75
C ALA A 57 -1.48 -10.24 6.78
N LEU A 58 -1.84 -10.44 5.51
CA LEU A 58 -0.94 -10.35 4.37
C LEU A 58 -0.98 -8.92 3.81
N HIS A 59 0.18 -8.37 3.52
CA HIS A 59 0.37 -6.99 3.08
C HIS A 59 1.03 -6.96 1.70
N VAL A 60 0.41 -6.23 0.79
CA VAL A 60 0.98 -5.86 -0.50
C VAL A 60 1.49 -4.43 -0.40
N VAL A 61 2.75 -4.21 -0.74
CA VAL A 61 3.43 -2.91 -0.67
C VAL A 61 4.01 -2.60 -2.04
N VAL A 62 3.57 -1.49 -2.62
CA VAL A 62 4.15 -0.96 -3.85
C VAL A 62 4.53 0.50 -3.61
N ALA A 63 5.75 0.88 -3.95
CA ALA A 63 6.24 2.23 -3.79
C ALA A 63 7.23 2.63 -4.89
N ASP A 64 7.32 3.94 -5.11
CA ASP A 64 8.37 4.61 -5.86
C ASP A 64 8.95 5.79 -5.04
N ARG A 65 9.73 6.68 -5.68
CA ARG A 65 10.32 7.85 -4.99
C ARG A 65 9.30 8.87 -4.48
N ARG A 66 8.04 8.81 -4.91
CA ARG A 66 7.02 9.83 -4.67
C ARG A 66 5.79 9.30 -3.94
N ARG A 67 5.48 8.02 -4.09
CA ARG A 67 4.20 7.43 -3.67
C ARG A 67 4.39 6.00 -3.18
N ALA A 68 3.55 5.61 -2.23
CA ALA A 68 3.42 4.22 -1.85
C ALA A 68 1.96 3.87 -1.58
N LEU A 69 1.54 2.70 -2.03
CA LEU A 69 0.28 2.09 -1.63
C LEU A 69 0.57 0.78 -0.90
N LEU A 70 0.03 0.68 0.31
CA LEU A 70 0.06 -0.55 1.10
C LEU A 70 -1.36 -1.04 1.30
N LEU A 71 -1.58 -2.33 1.10
CA LEU A 71 -2.88 -2.99 1.18
C LEU A 71 -2.77 -4.20 2.10
N GLY A 72 -3.54 -4.20 3.18
CA GLY A 72 -3.67 -5.31 4.12
C GLY A 72 -4.89 -6.18 3.77
N ARG A 73 -4.69 -7.49 3.84
CA ARG A 73 -5.65 -8.52 3.38
C ARG A 73 -5.63 -9.74 4.31
N PRO A 74 -6.69 -10.57 4.32
CA PRO A 74 -6.65 -11.88 4.96
C PRO A 74 -5.47 -12.72 4.46
N ARG A 75 -4.92 -13.57 5.31
CA ARG A 75 -3.65 -14.29 5.05
C ARG A 75 -3.74 -15.29 3.88
N ASP A 76 -4.94 -15.72 3.55
CA ASP A 76 -5.27 -16.66 2.48
C ASP A 76 -5.76 -15.97 1.20
N ALA A 77 -5.81 -14.64 1.17
CA ALA A 77 -6.29 -13.90 0.00
C ALA A 77 -5.27 -13.90 -1.14
N ASP A 78 -5.72 -14.17 -2.37
CA ASP A 78 -4.91 -14.04 -3.59
C ASP A 78 -4.46 -12.58 -3.79
N VAL A 79 -3.15 -12.33 -3.73
CA VAL A 79 -2.53 -11.00 -3.82
C VAL A 79 -2.48 -10.41 -5.23
N SER A 80 -2.71 -11.20 -6.28
CA SER A 80 -2.47 -10.82 -7.67
C SER A 80 -3.21 -9.54 -8.06
N ALA A 81 -4.52 -9.47 -7.75
CA ALA A 81 -5.34 -8.30 -8.02
C ALA A 81 -4.92 -7.05 -7.22
N ALA A 82 -4.56 -7.23 -5.94
CA ALA A 82 -4.10 -6.13 -5.09
C ALA A 82 -2.75 -5.58 -5.56
N LEU A 83 -1.83 -6.46 -5.98
CA LEU A 83 -0.55 -6.06 -6.55
C LEU A 83 -0.72 -5.29 -7.86
N ALA A 84 -1.56 -5.79 -8.76
CA ALA A 84 -1.88 -5.10 -10.01
C ALA A 84 -2.49 -3.71 -9.77
N HIS A 85 -3.42 -3.61 -8.82
CA HIS A 85 -4.04 -2.35 -8.45
C HIS A 85 -3.04 -1.37 -7.83
N ALA A 86 -2.21 -1.82 -6.88
CA ALA A 86 -1.21 -0.99 -6.24
C ALA A 86 -0.16 -0.48 -7.24
N ARG A 87 0.28 -1.33 -8.18
CA ARG A 87 1.10 -0.90 -9.33
C ARG A 87 0.42 0.16 -10.16
N GLY A 88 -0.87 -0.01 -10.45
CA GLY A 88 -1.69 0.99 -11.12
C GLY A 88 -1.59 2.32 -10.41
N VAL A 89 -2.07 2.40 -9.17
CA VAL A 89 -2.11 3.64 -8.36
C VAL A 89 -0.75 4.34 -8.29
N VAL A 90 0.34 3.60 -8.04
CA VAL A 90 1.68 4.19 -7.94
C VAL A 90 2.18 4.69 -9.31
N ARG A 91 1.85 4.02 -10.42
CA ARG A 91 2.32 4.38 -11.78
C ARG A 91 1.47 5.44 -12.49
N THR A 92 0.19 5.62 -12.16
CA THR A 92 -0.77 6.41 -12.99
C THR A 92 -0.61 7.93 -13.03
N GLU A 93 0.41 8.54 -12.42
CA GLU A 93 0.61 10.01 -12.54
C GLU A 93 1.90 10.41 -13.28
N VAL A 94 2.27 9.59 -14.27
CA VAL A 94 3.12 10.02 -15.38
C VAL A 94 2.29 9.98 -16.66
N SER A 95 1.30 10.87 -16.77
CA SER A 95 0.60 11.19 -18.03
C SER A 95 0.06 12.60 -17.94
#